data_AF-A0A182U5S8-F1
#
_entry.id   AF-A0A182U5S8-F1
#
_cell.length_a   1.000
_cell.length_b   1.000
_cell.length_c   1.000
_cell.angle_alpha   90.00
_cell.angle_beta   90.00
_cell.angle_gamma   90.00
#
_symmetry.space_group_name_H-M   'P 1'
#
loop_
_entity.id
_entity.type
_entity.pdbx_description
1 polymer ?
#
loop_
_entity_poly.entity_id
_entity_poly.type
_entity_poly.pdbx_seq_one_letter_code
_entity_poly.pdbx_strand_id
1 'polypeptide(L)'
;MRLAPTWEQLAEKLTARDGVTIAKVDCTVDANKELCGEQEVNGYPTVFLYRDGEKVTEYFGHRSLDDLHEFVMQHLQDNGPHDEL
;
A
#
# COMPACT_ATOMS: atom_id res chain seq x y z
N MET A 1 -0.03 1.10 -17.97
CA MET A 1 0.27 1.27 -16.53
C MET A 1 0.83 -0.03 -15.99
N ARG A 2 2.04 -0.02 -15.40
CA ARG A 2 2.68 -1.19 -14.79
C ARG A 2 3.15 -0.79 -13.39
N LEU A 3 2.35 -1.10 -12.35
CA LEU A 3 2.74 -0.88 -10.96
C LEU A 3 3.64 -2.01 -10.43
N ALA A 4 3.46 -3.23 -10.93
CA ALA A 4 4.20 -4.41 -10.49
C ALA A 4 5.73 -4.21 -10.32
N PRO A 5 6.49 -3.75 -11.33
CA PRO A 5 7.95 -3.59 -11.17
C PRO A 5 8.34 -2.48 -10.20
N THR A 6 7.51 -1.43 -10.07
CA THR A 6 7.73 -0.35 -9.09
C THR A 6 7.47 -0.84 -7.68
N TRP A 7 6.41 -1.63 -7.49
CA TRP A 7 6.03 -2.21 -6.19
C TRP A 7 7.08 -3.19 -5.67
N GLU A 8 7.67 -3.99 -6.55
CA GLU A 8 8.75 -4.92 -6.19
C GLU A 8 10.00 -4.16 -5.74
N GLN A 9 10.42 -3.13 -6.50
CA GLN A 9 11.55 -2.27 -6.10
C GLN A 9 11.31 -1.55 -4.77
N LEU A 10 10.07 -1.13 -4.52
CA LEU A 10 9.67 -0.53 -3.24
C LEU A 10 9.80 -1.54 -2.10
N ALA A 11 9.31 -2.76 -2.29
CA ALA A 11 9.41 -3.84 -1.32
C ALA A 11 10.87 -4.20 -1.02
N GLU A 12 11.73 -4.24 -2.03
CA GLU A 12 13.17 -4.46 -1.85
C GLU A 12 13.83 -3.33 -1.05
N LYS A 13 13.50 -2.06 -1.35
CA LYS A 13 14.02 -0.90 -0.60
C LYS A 13 13.60 -0.91 0.87
N LEU A 14 12.38 -1.37 1.15
CA LEU A 14 11.79 -1.34 2.49
C LEU A 14 11.98 -2.66 3.26
N THR A 15 12.44 -3.73 2.61
CA THR A 15 12.76 -5.03 3.23
C THR A 15 13.76 -4.90 4.38
N ALA A 16 14.72 -3.99 4.26
CA ALA A 16 15.74 -3.77 5.28
C ALA A 16 15.24 -2.92 6.47
N ARG A 17 13.97 -2.53 6.49
CA ARG A 17 13.41 -1.59 7.46
C ARG A 17 12.41 -2.26 8.38
N ASP A 18 12.73 -2.30 9.66
CA ASP A 18 11.81 -2.78 10.70
C ASP A 18 10.55 -1.91 10.79
N GLY A 19 9.40 -2.55 10.98
CA GLY A 19 8.09 -1.89 11.11
C GLY A 19 7.37 -1.62 9.79
N VAL A 20 7.92 -2.03 8.65
CA VAL A 20 7.30 -1.88 7.33
C VAL A 20 7.14 -3.23 6.67
N THR A 21 5.92 -3.57 6.26
CA THR A 21 5.68 -4.78 5.46
C THR A 21 4.97 -4.39 4.18
N ILE A 22 5.60 -4.69 3.05
CA ILE A 22 5.00 -4.50 1.73
C ILE A 22 4.42 -5.83 1.28
N ALA A 23 3.09 -5.90 1.22
CA ALA A 23 2.35 -7.09 0.79
C ALA A 23 1.72 -6.87 -0.59
N LYS A 24 1.50 -7.96 -1.32
CA LYS A 24 0.69 -7.96 -2.54
C LYS A 24 -0.38 -9.04 -2.43
N VAL A 25 -1.60 -8.71 -2.81
CA VAL A 25 -2.72 -9.65 -2.84
C VAL A 25 -3.21 -9.74 -4.28
N ASP A 26 -3.28 -10.95 -4.81
CA ASP A 26 -3.83 -11.20 -6.14
C ASP A 26 -5.33 -11.51 -6.02
N CYS A 27 -6.15 -10.50 -6.28
CA CYS A 27 -7.60 -10.60 -6.24
C CYS A 27 -8.22 -11.34 -7.44
N THR A 28 -7.40 -11.76 -8.42
CA THR A 28 -7.90 -12.56 -9.55
C THR A 28 -8.04 -14.04 -9.18
N VAL A 29 -7.30 -14.48 -8.16
CA VAL A 29 -7.39 -15.82 -7.57
C VAL A 29 -8.69 -15.94 -6.75
N ASP A 30 -9.48 -16.99 -7.01
CA ASP A 30 -10.75 -17.25 -6.32
C ASP A 30 -10.63 -17.24 -4.79
N ALA A 31 -9.53 -17.75 -4.23
CA ALA A 31 -9.27 -17.76 -2.79
C ALA A 31 -9.19 -16.36 -2.15
N ASN A 32 -8.86 -15.33 -2.93
CA ASN A 32 -8.71 -13.95 -2.45
C ASN A 32 -9.89 -13.05 -2.84
N LYS A 33 -10.82 -13.52 -3.68
CA LYS A 33 -11.95 -12.71 -4.15
C LYS A 33 -12.83 -12.22 -3.00
N GLU A 34 -13.06 -13.07 -2.00
CA GLU A 34 -13.82 -12.71 -0.80
C GLU A 34 -13.14 -11.56 -0.05
N LEU A 35 -11.86 -11.71 0.29
CA LEU A 35 -11.06 -10.66 0.94
C LEU A 35 -11.07 -9.36 0.14
N CYS A 36 -10.88 -9.41 -1.17
CA CYS A 36 -10.89 -8.20 -2.00
C CYS A 36 -12.26 -7.55 -2.10
N GLY A 37 -13.35 -8.34 -2.01
CA GLY A 37 -14.70 -7.82 -1.87
C GLY A 37 -14.91 -7.12 -0.52
N GLU A 38 -14.47 -7.74 0.57
CA GLU A 38 -14.56 -7.15 1.92
C GLU A 38 -13.73 -5.88 2.08
N GLN A 39 -12.57 -5.80 1.41
CA GLN A 39 -11.72 -4.62 1.39
C GLN A 39 -12.17 -3.57 0.35
N GLU A 40 -13.30 -3.78 -0.32
CA GLU A 40 -13.90 -2.85 -1.29
C GLU A 40 -12.97 -2.51 -2.47
N VAL A 41 -12.24 -3.51 -2.97
CA VAL A 41 -11.35 -3.35 -4.13
C VAL A 41 -12.18 -3.22 -5.41
N ASN A 42 -12.45 -1.97 -5.82
CA ASN A 42 -13.29 -1.67 -6.99
C ASN A 42 -12.51 -1.56 -8.31
N GLY A 43 -11.18 -1.54 -8.27
CA GLY A 43 -10.33 -1.42 -9.45
C GLY A 43 -8.90 -1.86 -9.18
N TYR A 44 -8.13 -2.10 -10.25
CA TYR A 44 -6.73 -2.49 -10.15
C TYR A 44 -5.83 -1.52 -10.92
N PRO A 45 -4.62 -1.22 -10.41
CA PRO A 45 -4.14 -1.52 -9.06
C PRO A 45 -4.69 -0.53 -8.02
N THR A 46 -5.03 -1.03 -6.82
CA THR A 46 -5.37 -0.23 -5.62
C THR A 46 -4.34 -0.51 -4.53
N VAL A 47 -3.96 0.53 -3.78
CA VAL A 47 -2.97 0.46 -2.71
C VAL A 47 -3.61 0.99 -1.43
N PHE A 48 -3.57 0.19 -0.38
CA PHE A 48 -4.07 0.56 0.95
C PHE A 48 -2.93 0.57 1.96
N LEU A 49 -3.00 1.51 2.90
CA LEU A 49 -2.15 1.54 4.07
C LEU A 49 -2.88 0.88 5.24
N TYR A 50 -2.20 -0.07 5.89
CA TYR A 50 -2.68 -0.68 7.13
C TYR A 50 -1.72 -0.36 8.28
N ARG A 51 -2.28 -0.10 9.47
CA ARG A 51 -1.54 0.11 10.71
C ARG A 51 -2.22 -0.70 11.81
N ASP A 52 -1.45 -1.50 12.54
CA ASP A 52 -1.96 -2.37 13.61
C ASP A 52 -3.14 -3.28 13.19
N GLY A 53 -3.21 -3.63 11.90
CA GLY A 53 -4.28 -4.47 11.32
C GLY A 53 -5.52 -3.69 10.84
N GLU A 54 -5.55 -2.38 11.00
CA GLU A 54 -6.66 -1.52 10.57
C GLU A 54 -6.32 -0.76 9.29
N LYS A 55 -7.29 -0.66 8.37
CA LYS A 55 -7.18 0.11 7.12
C LYS A 55 -7.16 1.60 7.45
N VAL A 56 -6.02 2.26 7.25
CA VAL A 56 -5.82 3.69 7.56
C VAL A 56 -6.32 4.55 6.42
N THR A 57 -5.81 4.32 5.20
CA THR A 57 -6.15 5.14 4.04
C THR A 57 -5.87 4.41 2.72
N GLU A 58 -6.48 4.87 1.64
CA GLU A 58 -6.21 4.44 0.27
C GLU A 58 -5.28 5.44 -0.41
N TYR A 59 -4.27 4.92 -1.11
CA TYR A 59 -3.30 5.74 -1.83
C TYR A 59 -3.79 6.08 -3.24
N PHE A 60 -4.13 7.35 -3.46
CA PHE A 60 -4.56 7.88 -4.76
C PHE A 60 -3.45 8.64 -5.52
N GLY A 61 -2.24 8.68 -4.95
CA GLY A 61 -1.12 9.44 -5.51
C GLY A 61 -0.45 8.80 -6.74
N HIS A 62 0.67 9.40 -7.13
CA HIS A 62 1.46 8.95 -8.28
C HIS A 62 2.09 7.58 -8.04
N ARG A 63 1.98 6.68 -9.02
CA ARG A 63 2.46 5.30 -8.90
C ARG A 63 3.96 5.14 -9.20
N SER A 64 4.75 6.17 -8.91
CA SER A 64 6.21 6.15 -9.09
C SER A 64 6.88 5.57 -7.84
N LEU A 65 8.14 5.14 -8.01
CA LEU A 65 8.90 4.56 -6.89
C LEU A 65 9.13 5.59 -5.78
N ASP A 66 9.53 6.81 -6.14
CA ASP A 66 9.76 7.91 -5.20
C ASP A 66 8.48 8.28 -4.45
N ASP A 67 7.38 8.54 -5.15
CA ASP A 67 6.11 8.91 -4.52
C ASP A 67 5.61 7.86 -3.51
N LEU A 68 5.70 6.57 -3.85
CA LEU A 68 5.30 5.49 -2.95
C LEU A 68 6.26 5.36 -1.75
N HIS A 69 7.56 5.55 -2.00
CA HIS A 69 8.56 5.51 -0.95
C HIS A 69 8.39 6.68 0.03
N GLU A 70 8.17 7.89 -0.48
CA GLU A 70 7.86 9.06 0.34
C GLU A 70 6.56 8.87 1.12
N PHE A 71 5.51 8.35 0.49
CA PHE A 71 4.25 8.05 1.16
C PHE A 71 4.44 7.13 2.38
N VAL A 72 5.20 6.03 2.21
CA VAL A 72 5.52 5.13 3.31
C VAL A 72 6.37 5.83 4.38
N MET A 73 7.37 6.61 3.97
CA MET A 73 8.25 7.35 4.90
C MET A 73 7.47 8.35 5.77
N GLN A 74 6.55 9.11 5.18
CA GLN A 74 5.68 10.04 5.89
C GLN A 74 4.85 9.30 6.94
N HIS A 75 4.18 8.21 6.55
CA HIS A 75 3.31 7.45 7.45
C HIS A 75 4.06 6.62 8.50
N LEU A 76 5.38 6.45 8.39
CA LEU A 76 6.19 5.83 9.43
C LEU A 76 6.64 6.83 10.50
N GLN A 77 6.81 8.09 10.12
CA GLN A 77 7.20 9.16 11.03
C GLN A 77 5.98 9.79 11.70
N ASP A 78 4.83 9.74 11.04
CA ASP A 78 3.58 10.31 11.50
C ASP A 78 2.88 9.41 12.54
N ASN A 79 3.30 9.58 13.79
CA ASN A 79 2.57 9.18 15.00
C ASN A 79 1.51 10.25 15.42
N GLY A 80 1.13 11.14 14.51
CA GLY A 80 0.08 12.16 14.72
C GLY A 80 -0.88 12.17 13.53
N PRO A 81 -1.99 12.92 13.59
CA PRO A 81 -2.93 12.99 12.48
C PRO A 81 -2.32 13.85 11.37
N HIS A 82 -2.03 13.26 10.20
CA HIS A 82 -1.91 14.04 8.97
C HIS A 82 -3.30 14.56 8.58
N ASP A 83 -3.59 15.73 9.15
CA ASP A 83 -4.59 16.68 8.73
C ASP A 83 -4.45 16.96 7.23
N GLU A 84 -5.42 16.49 6.45
CA GLU A 84 -5.66 17.00 5.11
C GLU A 84 -7.12 17.49 4.98
N LEU A 85 -7.25 18.81 5.23
CA LEU A 85 -8.30 19.77 4.85
C LEU A 85 -9.49 20.01 5.80
#